data_AF-A0A1X0G4Z2-F1
#
_entry.id   AF-A0A1X0G4Z2-F1
#
_cell.length_a   1.000
_cell.length_b   1.000
_cell.length_c   1.000
_cell.angle_alpha   90.00
_cell.angle_beta   90.00
_cell.angle_gamma   90.00
#
_symmetry.space_group_name_H-M   'P 1'
#
loop_
_entity.id
_entity.type
_entity.pdbx_description
1 polymer ?
#
loop_
_entity_poly.entity_id
_entity_poly.type
_entity_poly.pdbx_seq_one_letter_code
_entity_poly.pdbx_strand_id
1 'polypeptide(L)'
;MQGVFGVFIGTFLIGLREGLEASLIVSIVGAFLMRNGQTVRPMFAGVALAVLLSVGVGVGLDLFAASLPQAQQEMMETVINAIAVVFVTSMIIWMNGNAAQLKGELEREARRAVNRGSAFALAVMAFLAVLKEGFETSVFLLAAAQTSHGNRWFAVLGGAVGIATSVGLGVGLYYGGLRINLGRFFRVTGVFLVLIAAGLVLGALRTAHEAGWVSIGQQQVLDLSGWIPSNSVLGAATTGVFGIPADPRLIEVLGWLLYAVPVLVVFLWPARLAATPRARGRLLAATSAVLVIVAAALAIVTPAAGSSPGVRVRTVTDRSGHTAAVSMVTGPHGRELTVVPQGTSTAHNIVLVPGDDQTVDGLPVQVWQASEPAGADGAPEVTLGQLLSMTGGRLPVGLAAGRTPGPFQGQWSTTTVYTVLAQGDSVVSAQAMSNRTAILTGGGLIGAKTVSLGGLTTDWSTSKVEDRSTAAEIVSNGRDRGERQLWNVWLPLVIAGFALACALSAIASVRTDRRQDDERKSI
;
A
#
# COMPACT_ATOMS: atom_id res chain seq x y z
N MET A 1 0.91 24.33 5.89
CA MET A 1 0.03 25.07 4.95
C MET A 1 0.38 24.83 3.47
N GLN A 2 1.11 23.75 3.12
CA GLN A 2 1.86 23.69 1.86
C GLN A 2 1.26 22.74 0.82
N GLY A 3 0.90 21.48 1.12
CA GLY A 3 0.08 20.64 0.21
C GLY A 3 -1.33 21.18 -0.11
N VAL A 4 -1.70 22.28 0.54
CA VAL A 4 -2.98 23.00 0.45
C VAL A 4 -3.27 23.54 -0.95
N PHE A 5 -2.26 24.10 -1.63
CA PHE A 5 -2.51 24.89 -2.84
C PHE A 5 -2.84 24.01 -4.04
N GLY A 6 -2.17 22.86 -4.18
CA GLY A 6 -2.45 21.98 -5.29
C GLY A 6 -3.75 21.18 -5.10
N VAL A 7 -4.10 20.79 -3.87
CA VAL A 7 -5.43 20.21 -3.57
C VAL A 7 -6.53 21.19 -3.93
N PHE A 8 -6.35 22.47 -3.54
CA PHE A 8 -7.25 23.55 -3.93
C PHE A 8 -7.37 23.69 -5.46
N ILE A 9 -6.26 23.67 -6.19
CA ILE A 9 -6.28 23.75 -7.67
C ILE A 9 -6.98 22.52 -8.27
N GLY A 10 -6.72 21.33 -7.75
CA GLY A 10 -7.32 20.09 -8.22
C GLY A 10 -8.83 20.10 -8.06
N THR A 11 -9.31 20.41 -6.85
CA THR A 11 -10.75 20.51 -6.59
C THR A 11 -11.40 21.71 -7.26
N PHE A 12 -10.68 22.81 -7.45
CA PHE A 12 -11.11 23.94 -8.27
C PHE A 12 -11.37 23.51 -9.71
N LEU A 13 -10.45 22.78 -10.34
CA LEU A 13 -10.61 22.32 -11.72
C LEU A 13 -11.74 21.32 -11.87
N ILE A 14 -11.93 20.42 -10.89
CA ILE A 14 -13.07 19.51 -10.83
C ILE A 14 -14.38 20.31 -10.72
N GLY A 15 -14.51 21.18 -9.72
CA GLY A 15 -15.71 21.99 -9.50
C GLY A 15 -16.01 22.94 -10.66
N LEU A 16 -14.98 23.50 -11.30
CA LEU A 16 -15.11 24.34 -12.49
C LEU A 16 -15.65 23.56 -13.68
N ARG A 17 -15.23 22.32 -13.87
CA ARG A 17 -15.67 21.47 -14.99
C ARG A 17 -17.11 21.02 -14.80
N GLU A 18 -17.39 20.29 -13.72
CA GLU A 18 -18.73 19.74 -13.49
C GLU A 18 -19.75 20.87 -13.31
N GLY A 19 -19.34 21.93 -12.61
CA GLY A 19 -20.14 23.12 -12.46
C GLY A 19 -20.39 23.87 -13.77
N LEU A 20 -19.53 23.75 -14.79
CA LEU A 20 -19.73 24.39 -16.10
C LEU A 20 -20.71 23.58 -16.94
N GLU A 21 -20.65 22.26 -16.89
CA GLU A 21 -21.63 21.38 -17.53
C GLU A 21 -23.02 21.62 -16.94
N ALA A 22 -23.12 21.65 -15.61
CA ALA A 22 -24.36 21.97 -14.91
C ALA A 22 -24.88 23.40 -15.21
N SER A 23 -24.01 24.42 -15.14
CA SER A 23 -24.43 25.81 -15.38
C SER A 23 -24.85 26.05 -16.83
N LEU A 24 -24.22 25.36 -17.78
CA LEU A 24 -24.56 25.42 -19.19
C LEU A 24 -25.94 24.80 -19.46
N ILE A 25 -26.27 23.64 -18.88
CA ILE A 25 -27.62 23.05 -18.98
C ILE A 25 -28.67 23.98 -18.36
N VAL A 26 -28.42 24.49 -17.15
CA VAL A 26 -29.33 25.42 -16.46
C VAL A 26 -29.53 26.71 -17.27
N SER A 27 -28.48 27.25 -17.87
CA SER A 27 -28.56 28.47 -18.69
C SER A 27 -29.40 28.25 -19.96
N ILE A 28 -29.29 27.08 -20.61
CA ILE A 28 -30.08 26.73 -21.80
C ILE A 28 -31.56 26.58 -21.42
N VAL A 29 -31.84 25.85 -20.34
CA VAL A 29 -33.21 25.67 -19.85
C VAL A 29 -33.82 27.00 -19.41
N GLY A 30 -33.06 27.83 -18.69
CA GLY A 30 -33.49 29.16 -18.27
C GLY A 30 -33.77 30.09 -19.46
N ALA A 31 -32.93 30.07 -20.49
CA ALA A 31 -33.12 30.84 -21.71
C ALA A 31 -34.38 30.38 -22.45
N PHE A 32 -34.64 29.07 -22.46
CA PHE A 32 -35.83 28.50 -23.07
C PHE A 32 -37.12 28.89 -22.33
N LEU A 33 -37.14 28.82 -20.99
CA LEU A 33 -38.30 29.22 -20.19
C LEU A 33 -38.63 30.70 -20.39
N MET A 34 -37.61 31.55 -20.38
CA MET A 34 -37.78 33.00 -20.57
C MET A 34 -38.27 33.34 -21.98
N ARG A 35 -37.76 32.65 -23.02
CA ARG A 35 -38.20 32.85 -24.40
C ARG A 35 -39.65 32.43 -24.65
N ASN A 36 -40.18 31.51 -23.85
CA ASN A 36 -41.57 31.03 -23.93
C ASN A 36 -42.51 31.70 -22.92
N GLY A 37 -42.07 32.77 -22.23
CA GLY A 37 -42.89 33.49 -21.25
C GLY A 37 -43.25 32.69 -19.99
N GLN A 38 -42.56 31.57 -19.75
CA GLN A 38 -42.79 30.70 -18.60
C GLN A 38 -41.93 31.14 -17.41
N THR A 39 -42.44 30.95 -16.19
CA THR A 39 -41.69 31.34 -14.98
C THR A 39 -40.48 30.43 -14.74
N VAL A 40 -39.33 31.02 -14.41
CA VAL A 40 -38.08 30.27 -14.09
C VAL A 40 -38.05 29.73 -12.65
N ARG A 41 -39.00 30.13 -11.80
CA ARG A 41 -39.02 29.77 -10.37
C ARG A 41 -39.01 28.25 -10.11
N PRO A 42 -39.79 27.40 -10.83
CA PRO A 42 -39.77 25.96 -10.60
C PRO A 42 -38.43 25.32 -10.96
N MET A 43 -37.75 25.82 -11.98
CA MET A 43 -36.40 25.37 -12.36
C MET A 43 -35.40 25.68 -11.25
N PHE A 44 -35.38 26.91 -10.73
CA PHE A 44 -34.48 27.27 -9.62
C PHE A 44 -34.76 26.47 -8.34
N ALA A 45 -36.02 26.18 -8.04
CA ALA A 45 -36.38 25.30 -6.92
C ALA A 45 -35.84 23.87 -7.12
N GLY A 46 -35.95 23.32 -8.33
CA GLY A 46 -35.35 22.04 -8.70
C GLY A 46 -33.82 22.07 -8.55
N VAL A 47 -33.15 23.05 -9.16
CA VAL A 47 -31.69 23.20 -9.05
C VAL A 47 -31.23 23.31 -7.59
N ALA A 48 -31.92 24.11 -6.77
CA ALA A 48 -31.61 24.23 -5.34
C ALA A 48 -31.78 22.90 -4.59
N LEU A 49 -32.84 22.15 -4.88
CA LEU A 49 -33.05 20.82 -4.31
C LEU A 49 -31.96 19.82 -4.74
N ALA A 50 -31.56 19.83 -6.02
CA ALA A 50 -30.48 18.98 -6.53
C ALA A 50 -29.13 19.29 -5.86
N VAL A 51 -28.81 20.58 -5.67
CA VAL A 51 -27.60 21.01 -4.96
C VAL A 51 -27.65 20.55 -3.50
N LEU A 52 -28.78 20.73 -2.82
CA LEU A 52 -28.96 20.27 -1.43
C LEU A 52 -28.77 18.76 -1.29
N LEU A 53 -29.35 17.96 -2.20
CA LEU A 53 -29.18 16.51 -2.22
C LEU A 53 -27.72 16.12 -2.47
N SER A 54 -27.04 16.80 -3.38
CA SER A 54 -25.63 16.53 -3.71
C SER A 54 -24.72 16.80 -2.50
N VAL A 55 -24.89 17.96 -1.84
CA VAL A 55 -24.19 18.28 -0.59
C VAL A 55 -24.51 17.24 0.49
N GLY A 56 -25.77 16.82 0.60
CA GLY A 56 -26.19 15.75 1.52
C GLY A 56 -25.47 14.42 1.28
N VAL A 57 -25.27 14.03 0.02
CA VAL A 57 -24.48 12.84 -0.33
C VAL A 57 -23.02 13.00 0.09
N GLY A 58 -22.39 14.13 -0.24
CA GLY A 58 -21.00 14.38 0.13
C GLY A 58 -20.77 14.36 1.65
N VAL A 59 -21.62 15.05 2.41
CA VAL A 59 -21.57 15.07 3.88
C VAL A 59 -21.89 13.69 4.46
N GLY A 60 -22.88 12.98 3.91
CA GLY A 60 -23.24 11.64 4.37
C GLY A 60 -22.10 10.63 4.21
N LEU A 61 -21.41 10.66 3.07
CA LEU A 61 -20.24 9.81 2.82
C LEU A 61 -19.05 10.18 3.73
N ASP A 62 -18.81 11.46 3.99
CA ASP A 62 -17.74 11.92 4.89
C ASP A 62 -18.01 11.51 6.35
N LEU A 63 -19.24 11.70 6.83
CA LEU A 63 -19.65 11.29 8.18
C LEU A 63 -19.58 9.77 8.35
N PHE A 64 -19.97 9.02 7.33
CA PHE A 64 -19.84 7.56 7.32
C PHE A 64 -18.36 7.15 7.40
N ALA A 65 -17.48 7.80 6.61
CA ALA A 65 -16.03 7.57 6.66
C ALA A 65 -15.44 7.80 8.06
N ALA A 66 -15.82 8.91 8.69
CA ALA A 66 -15.32 9.31 10.00
C ALA A 66 -15.77 8.38 11.14
N SER A 67 -16.81 7.57 10.91
CA SER A 67 -17.33 6.61 11.90
C SER A 67 -16.61 5.25 11.90
N LEU A 68 -15.74 5.00 10.91
CA LEU A 68 -15.05 3.73 10.73
C LEU A 68 -13.71 3.67 11.50
N PRO A 69 -13.28 2.49 11.97
CA PRO A 69 -11.91 2.26 12.45
C PRO A 69 -10.87 2.60 11.37
N GLN A 70 -9.67 3.02 11.79
CA GLN A 70 -8.61 3.51 10.89
C GLN A 70 -8.33 2.59 9.68
N ALA A 71 -8.17 1.28 9.91
CA ALA A 71 -7.94 0.33 8.81
C ALA A 71 -9.11 0.25 7.80
N GLN A 72 -10.36 0.35 8.28
CA GLN A 72 -11.53 0.36 7.41
C GLN A 72 -11.68 1.69 6.67
N GLN A 73 -11.24 2.79 7.28
CA GLN A 73 -11.17 4.10 6.63
C GLN A 73 -10.18 4.05 5.45
N GLU A 74 -8.97 3.54 5.65
CA GLU A 74 -7.95 3.39 4.59
C GLU A 74 -8.42 2.44 3.45
N MET A 75 -9.13 1.36 3.79
CA MET A 75 -9.77 0.48 2.79
C MET A 75 -10.82 1.24 1.97
N MET A 76 -11.66 2.04 2.62
CA MET A 76 -12.70 2.80 1.93
C MET A 76 -12.12 3.92 1.06
N GLU A 77 -11.10 4.62 1.54
CA GLU A 77 -10.35 5.63 0.77
C GLU A 77 -9.75 5.01 -0.50
N THR A 78 -9.19 3.81 -0.39
CA THR A 78 -8.68 3.05 -1.55
C THR A 78 -9.79 2.79 -2.58
N VAL A 79 -10.96 2.34 -2.14
CA VAL A 79 -12.09 2.04 -3.01
C VAL A 79 -12.64 3.30 -3.65
N ILE A 80 -12.80 4.38 -2.88
CA ILE A 80 -13.29 5.68 -3.37
C ILE A 80 -12.33 6.23 -4.43
N ASN A 81 -11.02 6.21 -4.18
CA ASN A 81 -10.01 6.66 -5.13
C ASN A 81 -10.02 5.79 -6.41
N ALA A 82 -10.14 4.46 -6.29
CA ALA A 82 -10.23 3.58 -7.44
C ALA A 82 -11.47 3.86 -8.30
N ILE A 83 -12.63 4.04 -7.67
CA ILE A 83 -13.87 4.42 -8.35
C ILE A 83 -13.71 5.79 -9.01
N ALA A 84 -13.17 6.78 -8.30
CA ALA A 84 -12.94 8.12 -8.82
C ALA A 84 -12.06 8.09 -10.08
N VAL A 85 -10.96 7.32 -10.08
CA VAL A 85 -10.10 7.15 -11.25
C VAL A 85 -10.89 6.58 -12.44
N VAL A 86 -11.70 5.54 -12.23
CA VAL A 86 -12.52 4.95 -13.31
C VAL A 86 -13.50 5.97 -13.89
N PHE A 87 -14.20 6.71 -13.04
CA PHE A 87 -15.16 7.73 -13.47
C PHE A 87 -14.48 8.88 -14.21
N VAL A 88 -13.42 9.47 -13.65
CA VAL A 88 -12.66 10.57 -14.29
C VAL A 88 -12.12 10.12 -15.65
N THR A 89 -11.52 8.93 -15.72
CA THR A 89 -10.96 8.39 -16.98
C THR A 89 -12.04 8.21 -18.04
N SER A 90 -13.18 7.62 -17.65
CA SER A 90 -14.32 7.41 -18.54
C SER A 90 -14.83 8.74 -19.10
N MET A 91 -14.92 9.76 -18.24
CA MET A 91 -15.40 11.08 -18.64
C MET A 91 -14.41 11.84 -19.54
N ILE A 92 -13.11 11.78 -19.24
CA ILE A 92 -12.05 12.36 -20.08
C ILE A 92 -12.10 11.76 -21.49
N ILE A 93 -12.23 10.43 -21.61
CA ILE A 93 -12.30 9.74 -22.89
C ILE A 93 -13.59 10.10 -23.64
N TRP A 94 -14.73 10.10 -22.94
CA TRP A 94 -16.03 10.45 -23.52
C TRP A 94 -16.06 11.88 -24.08
N MET A 95 -15.55 12.84 -23.30
CA MET A 95 -15.54 14.25 -23.70
C MET A 95 -14.58 14.50 -24.87
N ASN A 96 -13.42 13.81 -24.93
CA ASN A 96 -12.51 13.94 -26.07
C ASN A 96 -13.13 13.46 -27.39
N GLY A 97 -13.98 12.42 -27.34
CA GLY A 97 -14.71 11.93 -28.51
C GLY A 97 -15.87 12.83 -28.95
N ASN A 98 -16.56 13.45 -27.99
CA ASN A 98 -17.83 14.15 -28.23
C ASN A 98 -17.73 15.69 -28.20
N ALA A 99 -16.57 16.28 -27.84
CA ALA A 99 -16.40 17.73 -27.70
C ALA A 99 -16.71 18.53 -28.99
N ALA A 100 -16.50 17.95 -30.17
CA ALA A 100 -16.84 18.58 -31.44
C ALA A 100 -18.35 18.54 -31.74
N GLN A 101 -19.06 17.53 -31.22
CA GLN A 101 -20.50 17.36 -31.39
C GLN A 101 -21.32 18.11 -30.34
N LEU A 102 -20.78 18.36 -29.14
CA LEU A 102 -21.48 19.07 -28.06
C LEU A 102 -22.09 20.39 -28.51
N LYS A 103 -21.40 21.20 -29.32
CA LYS A 103 -21.96 22.45 -29.86
C LYS A 103 -23.16 22.21 -30.79
N GLY A 104 -23.08 21.19 -31.65
CA GLY A 104 -24.15 20.83 -32.59
C GLY A 104 -25.33 20.13 -31.93
N GLU A 105 -25.07 19.30 -30.90
CA GLU A 105 -26.08 18.61 -30.11
C GLU A 105 -26.85 19.60 -29.22
N LEU A 106 -26.15 20.56 -28.58
CA LEU A 106 -26.78 21.69 -27.88
C LEU A 106 -27.69 22.51 -28.81
N GLU A 107 -27.21 22.88 -30.00
CA GLU A 107 -28.00 23.63 -30.97
C GLU A 107 -29.21 22.82 -31.48
N ARG A 108 -29.07 21.49 -31.57
CA ARG A 108 -30.10 20.56 -32.04
C ARG A 108 -31.13 20.22 -30.96
N GLU A 109 -30.72 20.08 -29.71
CA GLU A 109 -31.61 19.92 -28.55
C GLU A 109 -32.36 21.22 -28.24
N ALA A 110 -31.70 22.37 -28.34
CA ALA A 110 -32.38 23.67 -28.29
C ALA A 110 -33.47 23.79 -29.36
N ARG A 111 -33.25 23.24 -30.56
CA ARG A 111 -34.24 23.20 -31.66
C ARG A 111 -35.32 22.12 -31.49
N ARG A 112 -35.03 20.99 -30.84
CA ARG A 112 -36.02 19.93 -30.55
C ARG A 112 -36.92 20.30 -29.37
N ALA A 113 -36.40 21.05 -28.40
CA ALA A 113 -37.16 21.55 -27.25
C ALA A 113 -38.27 22.53 -27.67
N VAL A 114 -38.08 23.25 -28.80
CA VAL A 114 -39.11 24.10 -29.45
C VAL A 114 -40.43 23.34 -29.68
N ASN A 115 -40.39 22.01 -29.85
CA ASN A 115 -41.55 21.25 -30.33
C ASN A 115 -42.33 20.47 -29.25
N ARG A 116 -41.97 20.47 -27.95
CA ARG A 116 -42.58 19.55 -26.95
C ARG A 116 -43.16 20.16 -25.66
N GLY A 117 -43.13 21.48 -25.50
CA GLY A 117 -43.92 22.25 -24.52
C GLY A 117 -44.33 21.55 -23.20
N SER A 118 -43.49 21.67 -22.16
CA SER A 118 -43.95 21.72 -20.76
C SER A 118 -42.85 22.27 -19.85
N ALA A 119 -43.12 23.40 -19.19
CA ALA A 119 -42.18 24.05 -18.25
C ALA A 119 -41.75 23.12 -17.09
N PHE A 120 -42.62 22.16 -16.73
CA PHE A 120 -42.33 21.17 -15.70
C PHE A 120 -41.28 20.14 -16.16
N ALA A 121 -41.39 19.63 -17.40
CA ALA A 121 -40.41 18.67 -17.94
C ALA A 121 -39.00 19.27 -18.02
N LEU A 122 -38.91 20.57 -18.28
CA LEU A 122 -37.66 21.33 -18.28
C LEU A 122 -37.08 21.55 -16.89
N ALA A 123 -37.92 21.86 -15.91
CA ALA A 123 -37.50 21.96 -14.51
C ALA A 123 -36.98 20.60 -13.99
N VAL A 124 -37.65 19.49 -14.33
CA VAL A 124 -37.20 18.14 -14.00
C VAL A 124 -35.90 17.78 -14.72
N MET A 125 -35.75 18.13 -16.00
CA MET A 125 -34.51 17.90 -16.74
C MET A 125 -33.34 18.67 -16.13
N ALA A 126 -33.52 19.96 -15.80
CA ALA A 126 -32.50 20.74 -15.11
C ALA A 126 -32.16 20.15 -13.73
N PHE A 127 -33.17 19.71 -12.96
CA PHE A 127 -32.97 19.01 -11.69
C PHE A 127 -32.13 17.75 -11.85
N LEU A 128 -32.50 16.84 -12.76
CA LEU A 128 -31.79 15.57 -12.96
C LEU A 128 -30.38 15.78 -13.49
N ALA A 129 -30.17 16.75 -14.38
CA ALA A 129 -28.85 17.12 -14.86
C ALA A 129 -27.97 17.62 -13.71
N VAL A 130 -28.44 18.60 -12.93
CA VAL A 130 -27.67 19.12 -11.79
C VAL A 130 -27.47 18.06 -10.71
N LEU A 131 -28.44 17.17 -10.47
CA LEU A 131 -28.31 16.10 -9.49
C LEU A 131 -27.23 15.10 -9.89
N LYS A 132 -27.18 14.71 -11.17
CA LYS A 132 -26.16 13.79 -11.70
C LYS A 132 -24.77 14.41 -11.59
N GLU A 133 -24.58 15.62 -12.14
CA GLU A 133 -23.28 16.29 -12.10
C GLU A 133 -22.88 16.65 -10.66
N GLY A 134 -23.85 16.98 -9.81
CA GLY A 134 -23.63 17.25 -8.39
C GLY A 134 -23.26 16.01 -7.57
N PHE A 135 -23.83 14.84 -7.88
CA PHE A 135 -23.42 13.57 -7.28
C PHE A 135 -21.96 13.25 -7.62
N GLU A 136 -21.59 13.33 -8.90
CA GLU A 136 -20.23 13.09 -9.37
C GLU A 136 -19.25 14.07 -8.71
N THR A 137 -19.59 15.37 -8.68
CA THR A 137 -18.80 16.40 -7.99
C THR A 137 -18.59 16.07 -6.52
N SER A 138 -19.63 15.62 -5.82
CA SER A 138 -19.56 15.32 -4.38
C SER A 138 -18.62 14.14 -4.10
N VAL A 139 -18.67 13.09 -4.93
CA VAL A 139 -17.78 11.92 -4.81
C VAL A 139 -16.33 12.31 -5.12
N PHE A 140 -16.09 13.11 -6.17
CA PHE A 140 -14.73 13.53 -6.53
C PHE A 140 -14.11 14.48 -5.49
N LEU A 141 -14.89 15.44 -4.98
CA LEU A 141 -14.43 16.34 -3.93
C LEU A 141 -14.10 15.57 -2.65
N LEU A 142 -14.89 14.54 -2.31
CA LEU A 142 -14.60 13.66 -1.18
C LEU A 142 -13.30 12.87 -1.39
N ALA A 143 -13.12 12.24 -2.55
CA ALA A 143 -11.89 11.50 -2.89
C ALA A 143 -10.63 12.38 -2.78
N ALA A 144 -10.72 13.60 -3.33
CA ALA A 144 -9.65 14.59 -3.25
C ALA A 144 -9.41 15.08 -1.81
N ALA A 145 -10.47 15.25 -1.01
CA ALA A 145 -10.37 15.64 0.40
C ALA A 145 -9.71 14.55 1.26
N GLN A 146 -10.02 13.28 1.01
CA GLN A 146 -9.47 12.14 1.75
C GLN A 146 -7.98 11.93 1.48
N THR A 147 -7.55 12.08 0.23
CA THR A 147 -6.13 11.98 -0.15
C THR A 147 -5.25 13.04 0.56
N SER A 148 -5.85 14.13 1.04
CA SER A 148 -5.16 15.28 1.64
C SER A 148 -4.95 15.11 3.15
N HIS A 149 -3.80 14.55 3.54
CA HIS A 149 -3.39 14.28 4.93
C HIS A 149 -3.17 15.54 5.78
N GLY A 150 -4.24 16.27 6.11
CA GLY A 150 -4.23 17.28 7.18
C GLY A 150 -5.04 18.56 6.94
N ASN A 151 -5.76 18.75 5.82
CA ASN A 151 -6.55 19.98 5.63
C ASN A 151 -7.70 19.88 4.61
N ARG A 152 -8.70 19.05 4.91
CA ARG A 152 -9.90 18.77 4.07
C ARG A 152 -10.67 20.03 3.65
N TRP A 153 -10.63 21.10 4.46
CA TRP A 153 -11.31 22.37 4.18
C TRP A 153 -10.91 23.01 2.85
N PHE A 154 -9.64 22.87 2.43
CA PHE A 154 -9.16 23.46 1.18
C PHE A 154 -9.66 22.73 -0.06
N ALA A 155 -9.91 21.42 0.03
CA ALA A 155 -10.56 20.66 -1.03
C ALA A 155 -11.98 21.21 -1.27
N VAL A 156 -12.75 21.41 -0.19
CA VAL A 156 -14.10 22.00 -0.24
C VAL A 156 -14.06 23.43 -0.77
N LEU A 157 -13.13 24.26 -0.30
CA LEU A 157 -13.01 25.66 -0.72
C LEU A 157 -12.60 25.77 -2.19
N GLY A 158 -11.67 24.94 -2.67
CA GLY A 158 -11.31 24.85 -4.09
C GLY A 158 -12.49 24.47 -4.96
N GLY A 159 -13.21 23.40 -4.59
CA GLY A 159 -14.44 22.98 -5.28
C GLY A 159 -15.50 24.08 -5.32
N ALA A 160 -15.76 24.73 -4.18
CA ALA A 160 -16.73 25.82 -4.09
C ALA A 160 -16.36 27.02 -4.96
N VAL A 161 -15.08 27.42 -5.00
CA VAL A 161 -14.60 28.50 -5.87
C VAL A 161 -14.68 28.09 -7.35
N GLY A 162 -14.41 26.84 -7.67
CA GLY A 162 -14.59 26.28 -9.02
C GLY A 162 -16.04 26.38 -9.49
N ILE A 163 -16.99 25.94 -8.65
CA ILE A 163 -18.43 26.04 -8.92
C ILE A 163 -18.88 27.50 -9.02
N ALA A 164 -18.42 28.38 -8.13
CA ALA A 164 -18.75 29.81 -8.20
C ALA A 164 -18.28 30.43 -9.53
N THR A 165 -17.06 30.06 -9.96
CA THR A 165 -16.50 30.49 -11.24
C THR A 165 -17.31 29.94 -12.42
N SER A 166 -17.73 28.67 -12.37
CA SER A 166 -18.52 28.04 -13.42
C SER A 166 -19.93 28.65 -13.55
N VAL A 167 -20.54 29.04 -12.44
CA VAL A 167 -21.81 29.80 -12.43
C VAL A 167 -21.60 31.17 -13.06
N GLY A 168 -20.52 31.88 -12.71
CA GLY A 168 -20.16 33.16 -13.34
C GLY A 168 -19.96 33.04 -14.86
N LEU A 169 -19.27 32.00 -15.31
CA LEU A 169 -19.11 31.71 -16.75
C LEU A 169 -20.44 31.36 -17.41
N GLY A 170 -21.28 30.54 -16.77
CA GLY A 170 -22.61 30.19 -17.28
C GLY A 170 -23.53 31.41 -17.43
N VAL A 171 -23.50 32.33 -16.46
CA VAL A 171 -24.22 33.62 -16.54
C VAL A 171 -23.66 34.50 -17.65
N GLY A 172 -22.34 34.58 -17.83
CA GLY A 172 -21.73 35.34 -18.92
C GLY A 172 -22.04 34.77 -20.30
N LEU A 173 -22.20 33.45 -20.42
CA LEU A 173 -22.71 32.78 -21.62
C LEU A 173 -24.20 33.08 -21.85
N TYR A 174 -25.00 33.04 -20.78
CA TYR A 174 -26.45 33.32 -20.82
C TYR A 174 -26.77 34.73 -21.36
N TYR A 175 -26.03 35.75 -20.93
CA TYR A 175 -26.19 37.12 -21.42
C TYR A 175 -25.43 37.41 -22.74
N GLY A 176 -24.80 36.40 -23.35
CA GLY A 176 -24.15 36.51 -24.66
C GLY A 176 -22.82 37.28 -24.69
N GLY A 177 -22.25 37.61 -23.53
CA GLY A 177 -21.04 38.44 -23.41
C GLY A 177 -19.72 37.67 -23.61
N LEU A 178 -19.71 36.35 -23.48
CA LEU A 178 -18.49 35.53 -23.55
C LEU A 178 -18.47 34.61 -24.77
N ARG A 179 -17.53 34.84 -25.70
CA ARG A 179 -17.21 33.90 -26.79
C ARG A 179 -16.00 33.05 -26.43
N ILE A 180 -16.16 32.10 -25.52
CA ILE A 180 -15.08 31.18 -25.12
C ILE A 180 -14.99 30.02 -26.11
N ASN A 181 -13.76 29.69 -26.53
CA ASN A 181 -13.50 28.47 -27.28
C ASN A 181 -13.52 27.27 -26.34
N LEU A 182 -14.72 26.70 -26.11
CA LEU A 182 -14.95 25.55 -25.24
C LEU A 182 -14.00 24.38 -25.57
N GLY A 183 -13.70 24.14 -26.85
CA GLY A 183 -12.78 23.08 -27.25
C GLY A 183 -11.34 23.27 -26.76
N ARG A 184 -10.82 24.51 -26.72
CA ARG A 184 -9.51 24.80 -26.13
C ARG A 184 -9.55 24.72 -24.61
N PHE A 185 -10.61 25.26 -24.00
CA PHE A 185 -10.80 25.23 -22.55
C PHE A 185 -10.80 23.79 -22.02
N PHE A 186 -11.66 22.94 -22.57
CA PHE A 186 -11.76 21.52 -22.19
C PHE A 186 -10.48 20.71 -22.45
N ARG A 187 -9.71 21.08 -23.49
CA ARG A 187 -8.43 20.42 -23.75
C ARG A 187 -7.39 20.77 -22.70
N VAL A 188 -7.29 22.04 -22.30
CA VAL A 188 -6.34 22.46 -21.27
C VAL A 188 -6.73 21.88 -19.92
N THR A 189 -8.00 22.04 -19.50
CA THR A 189 -8.47 21.50 -18.22
C THR A 189 -8.42 19.97 -18.19
N GLY A 190 -8.68 19.30 -19.32
CA GLY A 190 -8.56 17.85 -19.44
C GLY A 190 -7.14 17.32 -19.20
N VAL A 191 -6.09 18.00 -19.67
CA VAL A 191 -4.70 17.62 -19.36
C VAL A 191 -4.44 17.66 -17.86
N PHE A 192 -4.87 18.72 -17.19
CA PHE A 192 -4.74 18.81 -15.73
C PHE A 192 -5.54 17.72 -15.01
N LEU A 193 -6.73 17.37 -15.50
CA LEU A 193 -7.53 16.29 -14.92
C LEU A 193 -6.87 14.91 -15.06
N VAL A 194 -6.18 14.63 -16.18
CA VAL A 194 -5.38 13.40 -16.32
C VAL A 194 -4.31 13.33 -15.24
N LEU A 195 -3.64 14.45 -14.96
CA LEU A 195 -2.58 14.54 -13.94
C LEU A 195 -3.14 14.39 -12.52
N ILE A 196 -4.30 14.99 -12.24
CA ILE A 196 -5.00 14.83 -10.96
C ILE A 196 -5.46 13.39 -10.76
N ALA A 197 -6.02 12.76 -11.80
CA ALA A 197 -6.42 11.36 -11.74
C ALA A 197 -5.22 10.42 -11.54
N ALA A 198 -4.06 10.75 -12.10
CA ALA A 198 -2.81 10.05 -11.80
C ALA A 198 -2.42 10.21 -10.32
N GLY A 199 -2.64 11.39 -9.73
CA GLY A 199 -2.52 11.62 -8.29
C GLY A 199 -3.48 10.78 -7.45
N LEU A 200 -4.73 10.58 -7.89
CA LEU A 200 -5.69 9.68 -7.23
C LEU A 200 -5.25 8.21 -7.30
N VAL A 201 -4.63 7.78 -8.41
CA VAL A 201 -4.02 6.43 -8.51
C VAL A 201 -2.91 6.26 -7.48
N LEU A 202 -2.07 7.28 -7.32
CA LEU A 202 -1.03 7.28 -6.30
C LEU A 202 -1.63 7.16 -4.89
N GLY A 203 -2.64 7.98 -4.59
CA GLY A 203 -3.37 7.94 -3.33
C GLY A 203 -3.98 6.56 -3.05
N ALA A 204 -4.63 5.95 -4.05
CA ALA A 204 -5.18 4.60 -3.94
C ALA A 204 -4.12 3.55 -3.63
N LEU A 205 -2.93 3.62 -4.25
CA LEU A 205 -1.84 2.68 -3.99
C LEU A 205 -1.25 2.84 -2.59
N ARG A 206 -1.20 4.09 -2.09
CA ARG A 206 -0.75 4.39 -0.74
C ARG A 206 -1.72 3.86 0.31
N THR A 207 -3.00 4.20 0.20
CA THR A 207 -4.03 3.73 1.14
C THR A 207 -4.23 2.22 1.04
N ALA A 208 -4.02 1.62 -0.14
CA ALA A 208 -4.03 0.15 -0.30
C ALA A 208 -2.88 -0.53 0.44
N HIS A 209 -1.73 0.15 0.57
CA HIS A 209 -0.63 -0.35 1.38
C HIS A 209 -0.91 -0.22 2.87
N GLU A 210 -1.43 0.93 3.30
CA GLU A 210 -1.79 1.20 4.70
C GLU A 210 -2.88 0.22 5.19
N ALA A 211 -3.87 -0.04 4.35
CA ALA A 211 -4.91 -1.07 4.56
C ALA A 211 -4.39 -2.52 4.53
N GLY A 212 -3.11 -2.75 4.24
CA GLY A 212 -2.49 -4.07 4.17
C GLY A 212 -2.84 -4.89 2.91
N TRP A 213 -3.51 -4.31 1.91
CA TRP A 213 -3.84 -4.98 0.65
C TRP A 213 -2.64 -5.12 -0.29
N VAL A 214 -1.73 -4.14 -0.27
CA VAL A 214 -0.57 -4.09 -1.18
C VAL A 214 0.71 -3.81 -0.40
N SER A 215 1.48 -4.83 -0.06
CA SER A 215 2.77 -4.70 0.65
C SER A 215 3.99 -4.61 -0.28
N ILE A 216 3.75 -4.58 -1.59
CA ILE A 216 4.75 -4.80 -2.64
C ILE A 216 5.26 -3.45 -3.17
N GLY A 217 6.56 -3.31 -3.45
CA GLY A 217 7.14 -2.12 -4.10
C GLY A 217 7.20 -0.84 -3.26
N GLN A 218 7.33 -0.99 -1.93
CA GLN A 218 7.27 0.12 -0.96
C GLN A 218 8.63 0.81 -0.72
N GLN A 219 9.63 0.48 -1.53
CA GLN A 219 10.93 1.13 -1.46
C GLN A 219 10.82 2.58 -1.90
N GLN A 220 11.46 3.47 -1.16
CA GLN A 220 11.59 4.87 -1.53
C GLN A 220 12.56 4.97 -2.73
N VAL A 221 12.08 5.46 -3.86
CA VAL A 221 12.86 5.52 -5.12
C VAL A 221 13.68 6.80 -5.20
N LEU A 222 13.08 7.90 -4.75
CA LEU A 222 13.66 9.22 -4.82
C LEU A 222 13.44 9.90 -3.48
N ASP A 223 14.52 10.41 -2.89
CA ASP A 223 14.40 11.39 -1.83
C ASP A 223 14.25 12.77 -2.46
N LEU A 224 13.00 13.15 -2.75
CA LEU A 224 12.67 14.46 -3.30
C LEU A 224 12.67 15.55 -2.24
N SER A 225 13.02 15.26 -0.98
CA SER A 225 13.02 16.26 0.11
C SER A 225 13.92 17.47 -0.19
N GLY A 226 14.97 17.31 -1.00
CA GLY A 226 15.83 18.40 -1.45
C GLY A 226 15.24 19.29 -2.56
N TRP A 227 14.36 18.76 -3.40
CA TRP A 227 13.76 19.46 -4.56
C TRP A 227 12.32 19.93 -4.29
N ILE A 228 11.61 19.19 -3.44
CA ILE A 228 10.29 19.47 -2.90
C ILE A 228 10.46 19.60 -1.37
N PRO A 229 11.23 20.58 -0.88
CA PRO A 229 11.33 20.77 0.55
C PRO A 229 9.95 21.18 1.07
N SER A 230 9.56 20.62 2.21
CA SER A 230 8.26 20.83 2.87
C SER A 230 8.01 22.26 3.34
N ASN A 231 8.91 23.19 2.98
CA ASN A 231 8.85 24.64 3.17
C ASN A 231 8.64 25.44 1.86
N SER A 232 8.61 24.82 0.67
CA SER A 232 8.50 25.51 -0.64
C SER A 232 7.10 25.46 -1.26
N VAL A 233 6.62 26.62 -1.74
CA VAL A 233 5.34 26.79 -2.47
C VAL A 233 5.32 26.00 -3.79
N LEU A 234 6.49 25.80 -4.42
CA LEU A 234 6.59 24.96 -5.61
C LEU A 234 6.39 23.48 -5.27
N GLY A 235 7.01 23.00 -4.19
CA GLY A 235 6.86 21.62 -3.73
C GLY A 235 5.41 21.29 -3.35
N ALA A 236 4.80 22.20 -2.61
CA ALA A 236 3.37 22.29 -2.31
C ALA A 236 2.45 22.19 -3.54
N ALA A 237 2.72 23.00 -4.56
CA ALA A 237 1.96 23.03 -5.79
C ALA A 237 2.14 21.73 -6.58
N THR A 238 3.37 21.21 -6.65
CA THR A 238 3.62 19.93 -7.33
C THR A 238 2.94 18.76 -6.62
N THR A 239 3.03 18.68 -5.30
CA THR A 239 2.38 17.61 -4.53
C THR A 239 0.87 17.68 -4.62
N GLY A 240 0.28 18.87 -4.53
CA GLY A 240 -1.17 18.97 -4.58
C GLY A 240 -1.75 18.87 -6.00
N VAL A 241 -1.07 19.34 -7.05
CA VAL A 241 -1.58 19.29 -8.43
C VAL A 241 -1.36 17.90 -9.06
N PHE A 242 -0.18 17.31 -8.83
CA PHE A 242 0.19 16.01 -9.43
C PHE A 242 -0.05 14.83 -8.48
N GLY A 243 -0.37 15.08 -7.20
CA GLY A 243 -0.50 14.06 -6.17
C GLY A 243 0.82 13.42 -5.75
N ILE A 244 1.97 13.96 -6.17
CA ILE A 244 3.28 13.34 -5.94
C ILE A 244 3.80 13.73 -4.54
N PRO A 245 3.92 12.76 -3.61
CA PRO A 245 4.39 13.01 -2.26
C PRO A 245 5.91 13.28 -2.24
N ALA A 246 6.42 13.82 -1.13
CA ALA A 246 7.85 14.09 -0.95
C ALA A 246 8.69 12.81 -0.83
N ASP A 247 8.05 11.70 -0.43
CA ASP A 247 8.60 10.36 -0.26
C ASP A 247 7.97 9.35 -1.26
N PRO A 248 8.12 9.55 -2.59
CA PRO A 248 7.46 8.70 -3.56
C PRO A 248 7.99 7.26 -3.49
N ARG A 249 7.06 6.31 -3.30
CA ARG A 249 7.38 4.88 -3.31
C ARG A 249 7.42 4.35 -4.74
N LEU A 250 8.14 3.25 -4.99
CA LEU A 250 8.30 2.71 -6.34
C LEU A 250 6.96 2.38 -7.00
N ILE A 251 6.08 1.70 -6.27
CA ILE A 251 4.76 1.33 -6.79
C ILE A 251 3.89 2.56 -7.10
N GLU A 252 3.99 3.61 -6.30
CA GLU A 252 3.28 4.88 -6.48
C GLU A 252 3.71 5.59 -7.77
N VAL A 253 5.02 5.71 -8.02
CA VAL A 253 5.56 6.34 -9.23
C VAL A 253 5.23 5.52 -10.47
N LEU A 254 5.38 4.20 -10.41
CA LEU A 254 5.04 3.31 -11.51
C LEU A 254 3.54 3.38 -11.83
N GLY A 255 2.68 3.35 -10.82
CA GLY A 255 1.23 3.50 -10.99
C GLY A 255 0.85 4.84 -11.62
N TRP A 256 1.45 5.92 -11.15
CA TRP A 256 1.25 7.27 -11.71
C TRP A 256 1.65 7.33 -13.18
N LEU A 257 2.84 6.83 -13.54
CA LEU A 257 3.32 6.83 -14.93
C LEU A 257 2.48 5.91 -15.84
N LEU A 258 2.15 4.71 -15.35
CA LEU A 258 1.35 3.72 -16.07
C LEU A 258 -0.06 4.22 -16.36
N TYR A 259 -0.61 5.10 -15.51
CA TYR A 259 -1.89 5.75 -15.76
C TYR A 259 -1.73 7.02 -16.62
N ALA A 260 -0.87 7.96 -16.21
CA ALA A 260 -0.77 9.27 -16.82
C ALA A 260 -0.32 9.21 -18.28
N VAL A 261 0.71 8.41 -18.59
CA VAL A 261 1.31 8.38 -19.93
C VAL A 261 0.32 7.84 -20.97
N PRO A 262 -0.31 6.66 -20.79
CA PRO A 262 -1.27 6.15 -21.77
C PRO A 262 -2.50 7.04 -21.93
N VAL A 263 -3.07 7.53 -20.82
CA VAL A 263 -4.28 8.37 -20.87
C VAL A 263 -3.99 9.72 -21.53
N LEU A 264 -2.85 10.34 -21.22
CA LEU A 264 -2.44 11.60 -21.85
C LEU A 264 -2.18 11.42 -23.35
N VAL A 265 -1.53 10.31 -23.75
CA VAL A 265 -1.30 9.96 -25.16
C VAL A 265 -2.63 9.81 -25.90
N VAL A 266 -3.59 9.07 -25.32
CA VAL A 266 -4.93 8.90 -25.90
C VAL A 266 -5.68 10.24 -25.96
N PHE A 267 -5.59 11.06 -24.92
CA PHE A 267 -6.31 12.33 -24.83
C PHE A 267 -5.76 13.38 -25.80
N LEU A 268 -4.44 13.51 -25.92
CA LEU A 268 -3.80 14.49 -26.78
C LEU A 268 -3.58 14.01 -28.23
N TRP A 269 -3.97 12.77 -28.55
CA TRP A 269 -3.75 12.21 -29.88
C TRP A 269 -4.44 13.08 -30.95
N PRO A 270 -3.68 13.65 -31.92
CA PRO A 270 -4.28 14.54 -32.91
C PRO A 270 -5.25 13.76 -33.81
N ALA A 271 -6.50 14.24 -33.95
CA ALA A 271 -7.48 13.63 -34.84
C ALA A 271 -7.00 13.52 -36.31
N ARG A 272 -6.09 14.40 -36.73
CA ARG A 272 -5.43 14.38 -38.05
C ARG A 272 -4.38 13.25 -38.21
N LEU A 273 -3.84 12.76 -37.10
CA LEU A 273 -2.92 11.62 -37.03
C LEU A 273 -3.64 10.35 -36.58
N ALA A 274 -4.97 10.36 -36.53
CA ALA A 274 -5.75 9.16 -36.28
C ALA A 274 -5.47 8.18 -37.42
N ALA A 275 -4.74 7.11 -37.10
CA ALA A 275 -4.39 6.08 -38.05
C ALA A 275 -5.68 5.51 -38.66
N THR A 276 -5.66 5.23 -39.96
CA THR A 276 -6.74 4.49 -40.62
C THR A 276 -7.01 3.19 -39.85
N PRO A 277 -8.24 2.65 -39.86
CA PRO A 277 -8.61 1.47 -39.06
C PRO A 277 -7.62 0.31 -39.21
N ARG A 278 -7.10 0.12 -40.43
CA ARG A 278 -6.08 -0.88 -40.78
C ARG A 278 -4.70 -0.60 -40.17
N ALA A 279 -4.24 0.65 -40.20
CA ALA A 279 -2.97 1.04 -39.60
C ALA A 279 -3.04 0.97 -38.07
N ARG A 280 -4.19 1.34 -37.47
CA ARG A 280 -4.46 1.20 -36.04
C ARG A 280 -4.40 -0.26 -35.59
N GLY A 281 -5.03 -1.17 -36.33
CA GLY A 281 -4.98 -2.61 -36.02
C GLY A 281 -3.56 -3.19 -36.07
N ARG A 282 -2.75 -2.80 -37.06
CA ARG A 282 -1.34 -3.23 -37.18
C ARG A 282 -0.45 -2.67 -36.06
N LEU A 283 -0.63 -1.40 -35.71
CA LEU A 283 0.09 -0.77 -34.60
C LEU A 283 -0.23 -1.44 -33.27
N LEU A 284 -1.51 -1.70 -32.98
CA LEU A 284 -1.96 -2.38 -31.76
C LEU A 284 -1.45 -3.83 -31.68
N ALA A 285 -1.38 -4.54 -32.80
CA ALA A 285 -0.80 -5.87 -32.87
C ALA A 285 0.73 -5.84 -32.64
N ALA A 286 1.43 -4.87 -33.22
CA ALA A 286 2.87 -4.69 -33.03
C ALA A 286 3.22 -4.32 -31.58
N THR A 287 2.49 -3.38 -30.96
CA THR A 287 2.68 -3.06 -29.54
C THR A 287 2.36 -4.23 -28.64
N SER A 288 1.28 -4.98 -28.93
CA SER A 288 0.97 -6.21 -28.18
C SER A 288 2.12 -7.22 -28.25
N ALA A 289 2.67 -7.47 -29.44
CA ALA A 289 3.81 -8.39 -29.61
C ALA A 289 5.06 -7.93 -28.84
N VAL A 290 5.40 -6.64 -28.91
CA VAL A 290 6.53 -6.07 -28.14
C VAL A 290 6.31 -6.22 -26.64
N LEU A 291 5.11 -5.94 -26.14
CA LEU A 291 4.79 -6.05 -24.72
C LEU A 291 4.85 -7.49 -24.23
N VAL A 292 4.39 -8.47 -25.02
CA VAL A 292 4.53 -9.90 -24.69
C VAL A 292 6.00 -10.31 -24.61
N ILE A 293 6.84 -9.85 -25.54
CA ILE A 293 8.28 -10.13 -25.53
C ILE A 293 8.95 -9.51 -24.30
N VAL A 294 8.60 -8.28 -23.96
CA VAL A 294 9.13 -7.60 -22.76
C VAL A 294 8.68 -8.29 -21.48
N ALA A 295 7.41 -8.70 -21.38
CA ALA A 295 6.89 -9.46 -20.24
C ALA A 295 7.62 -10.82 -20.09
N ALA A 296 7.82 -11.54 -21.20
CA ALA A 296 8.54 -12.81 -21.19
C ALA A 296 10.02 -12.63 -20.81
N ALA A 297 10.68 -11.60 -21.33
CA ALA A 297 12.07 -11.29 -20.97
C ALA A 297 12.21 -10.94 -19.48
N LEU A 298 11.30 -10.14 -18.93
CA LEU A 298 11.27 -9.81 -17.50
C LEU A 298 11.04 -11.04 -16.62
N ALA A 299 10.23 -12.01 -17.08
CA ALA A 299 9.97 -13.26 -16.35
C ALA A 299 11.14 -14.26 -16.42
N ILE A 300 12.00 -14.19 -17.44
CA ILE A 300 13.08 -15.17 -17.69
C ILE A 300 14.45 -14.67 -17.20
N VAL A 301 14.74 -13.37 -17.28
CA VAL A 301 16.10 -12.83 -17.05
C VAL A 301 16.44 -12.70 -15.56
N THR A 302 15.47 -12.77 -14.65
CA THR A 302 15.72 -12.62 -13.22
C THR A 302 16.06 -13.96 -12.56
N PRO A 303 17.19 -14.07 -11.82
CA PRO A 303 17.66 -15.34 -11.28
C PRO A 303 16.68 -15.93 -10.27
N ALA A 304 16.35 -17.22 -10.46
CA ALA A 304 15.62 -18.02 -9.48
C ALA A 304 16.40 -18.04 -8.16
N ALA A 305 15.72 -17.78 -7.05
CA ALA A 305 16.34 -17.61 -5.74
C ALA A 305 17.15 -18.85 -5.35
N GLY A 306 18.46 -18.66 -5.10
CA GLY A 306 19.20 -19.55 -4.22
C GLY A 306 18.61 -19.41 -2.82
N SER A 307 18.11 -20.50 -2.25
CA SER A 307 17.77 -20.56 -0.83
C SER A 307 19.06 -20.43 -0.04
N SER A 308 19.38 -19.26 0.54
CA SER A 308 20.57 -19.11 1.39
C SER A 308 20.48 -20.09 2.57
N PRO A 309 21.30 -21.15 2.61
CA PRO A 309 21.22 -22.15 3.67
C PRO A 309 21.79 -21.63 5.00
N GLY A 310 22.57 -20.54 4.97
CA GLY A 310 23.27 -19.97 6.13
C GLY A 310 22.36 -19.38 7.23
N VAL A 311 21.13 -18.99 6.90
CA VAL A 311 20.23 -18.32 7.87
C VAL A 311 19.51 -19.33 8.80
N ARG A 312 19.49 -20.62 8.44
CA ARG A 312 18.81 -21.67 9.23
C ARG A 312 19.71 -22.35 10.25
N VAL A 313 21.03 -22.31 10.06
CA VAL A 313 21.99 -23.01 10.91
C VAL A 313 22.93 -21.98 11.53
N ARG A 314 22.99 -21.95 12.86
CA ARG A 314 23.87 -21.05 13.62
C ARG A 314 25.01 -21.85 14.24
N THR A 315 26.17 -21.24 14.39
CA THR A 315 27.28 -21.84 15.12
C THR A 315 27.28 -21.27 16.53
N VAL A 316 27.41 -22.15 17.51
CA VAL A 316 27.53 -21.79 18.93
C VAL A 316 28.83 -22.37 19.47
N THR A 317 29.43 -21.70 20.45
CA THR A 317 30.64 -22.16 21.13
C THR A 317 30.38 -22.21 22.63
N ASP A 318 30.70 -23.34 23.26
CA ASP A 318 30.61 -23.48 24.72
C ASP A 318 31.78 -22.79 25.43
N ARG A 319 31.76 -22.74 26.77
CA ARG A 319 32.84 -22.09 27.55
C ARG A 319 34.17 -22.84 27.51
N SER A 320 34.15 -24.12 27.13
CA SER A 320 35.34 -24.94 26.90
C SER A 320 35.92 -24.80 25.48
N GLY A 321 35.27 -24.04 24.59
CA GLY A 321 35.72 -23.81 23.23
C GLY A 321 35.23 -24.85 22.20
N HIS A 322 34.32 -25.76 22.56
CA HIS A 322 33.72 -26.67 21.59
C HIS A 322 32.63 -25.96 20.81
N THR A 323 32.60 -26.19 19.49
CA THR A 323 31.57 -25.60 18.63
C THR A 323 30.49 -26.62 18.27
N ALA A 324 29.28 -26.14 18.09
CA ALA A 324 28.15 -26.92 17.60
C ALA A 324 27.34 -26.10 16.59
N ALA A 325 26.71 -26.79 15.64
CA ALA A 325 25.71 -26.22 14.75
C ALA A 325 24.32 -26.39 15.37
N VAL A 326 23.55 -25.30 15.43
CA VAL A 326 22.18 -25.30 15.95
C VAL A 326 21.21 -24.85 14.88
N SER A 327 20.11 -25.58 14.74
CA SER A 327 19.05 -25.27 13.79
C SER A 327 17.69 -25.63 14.35
N MET A 328 16.64 -24.93 13.94
CA MET A 328 15.28 -25.27 14.31
C MET A 328 14.61 -26.05 13.18
N VAL A 329 14.01 -27.18 13.52
CA VAL A 329 13.33 -28.07 12.58
C VAL A 329 11.95 -28.40 13.12
N THR A 330 11.03 -28.76 12.22
CA THR A 330 9.73 -29.31 12.62
C THR A 330 9.85 -30.83 12.65
N GLY A 331 9.84 -31.41 13.85
CA GLY A 331 9.88 -32.84 14.09
C GLY A 331 8.49 -33.45 14.35
N PRO A 332 8.42 -34.76 14.65
CA PRO A 332 7.17 -35.48 14.89
C PRO A 332 6.37 -34.94 16.09
N HIS A 333 7.07 -34.32 17.05
CA HIS A 333 6.51 -33.86 18.31
C HIS A 333 6.37 -32.33 18.40
N GLY A 334 6.63 -31.61 17.30
CA GLY A 334 6.50 -30.15 17.22
C GLY A 334 7.77 -29.48 16.74
N ARG A 335 8.04 -28.26 17.23
CA ARG A 335 9.28 -27.54 16.96
C ARG A 335 10.41 -28.15 17.78
N GLU A 336 11.51 -28.50 17.14
CA GLU A 336 12.67 -29.10 17.77
C GLU A 336 13.92 -28.24 17.50
N LEU A 337 14.75 -28.05 18.53
CA LEU A 337 16.10 -27.52 18.40
C LEU A 337 17.05 -28.69 18.16
N THR A 338 17.67 -28.73 17.00
CA THR A 338 18.72 -29.70 16.65
C THR A 338 20.07 -29.09 16.94
N VAL A 339 20.87 -29.73 17.81
CA VAL A 339 22.25 -29.37 18.14
C VAL A 339 23.18 -30.45 17.61
N VAL A 340 24.11 -30.10 16.74
CA VAL A 340 25.09 -31.02 16.13
C VAL A 340 26.50 -30.56 16.50
N PRO A 341 27.17 -31.24 17.44
CA PRO A 341 28.56 -30.94 17.79
C PRO A 341 29.48 -31.09 16.58
N GLN A 342 30.44 -30.15 16.43
CA GLN A 342 31.36 -30.16 15.31
C GLN A 342 32.20 -31.45 15.30
N GLY A 343 32.29 -32.10 14.13
CA GLY A 343 33.03 -33.36 13.97
C GLY A 343 32.25 -34.63 14.35
N THR A 344 30.97 -34.50 14.72
CA THR A 344 30.07 -35.63 14.97
C THR A 344 28.85 -35.60 14.05
N SER A 345 28.29 -36.78 13.73
CA SER A 345 27.03 -36.89 12.98
C SER A 345 25.81 -37.09 13.89
N THR A 346 26.02 -37.18 15.20
CA THR A 346 24.94 -37.37 16.17
C THR A 346 24.29 -36.04 16.48
N ALA A 347 23.03 -35.89 16.08
CA ALA A 347 22.22 -34.73 16.42
C ALA A 347 21.49 -34.96 17.76
N HIS A 348 21.54 -33.95 18.63
CA HIS A 348 20.70 -33.88 19.82
C HIS A 348 19.46 -33.04 19.51
N ASN A 349 18.28 -33.64 19.56
CA ASN A 349 17.02 -32.98 19.25
C ASN A 349 16.23 -32.69 20.53
N ILE A 350 15.91 -31.43 20.75
CA ILE A 350 15.25 -30.94 21.95
C ILE A 350 13.88 -30.40 21.57
N VAL A 351 12.81 -30.96 22.13
CA VAL A 351 11.43 -30.52 21.85
C VAL A 351 11.17 -29.19 22.55
N LEU A 352 10.77 -28.18 21.77
CA LEU A 352 10.51 -26.82 22.23
C LEU A 352 9.02 -26.56 22.47
N VAL A 353 8.76 -25.75 23.48
CA VAL A 353 7.43 -25.22 23.84
C VAL A 353 7.39 -23.73 23.47
N PRO A 354 6.30 -23.24 22.86
CA PRO A 354 6.18 -21.82 22.53
C PRO A 354 6.07 -20.96 23.80
N GLY A 355 6.77 -19.83 23.80
CA GLY A 355 6.68 -18.75 24.80
C GLY A 355 6.05 -17.49 24.19
N ASP A 356 6.28 -16.35 24.83
CA ASP A 356 5.74 -15.06 24.39
C ASP A 356 6.46 -14.50 23.16
N ASP A 357 5.73 -13.82 22.28
CA ASP A 357 6.29 -13.12 21.14
C ASP A 357 7.13 -11.90 21.61
N GLN A 358 8.26 -11.67 20.93
CA GLN A 358 9.17 -10.56 21.21
C GLN A 358 9.56 -9.83 19.93
N THR A 359 10.17 -8.65 20.09
CA THR A 359 10.73 -7.89 18.98
C THR A 359 12.21 -7.63 19.22
N VAL A 360 13.05 -8.11 18.30
CA VAL A 360 14.51 -7.92 18.35
C VAL A 360 14.90 -7.01 17.19
N ASP A 361 15.39 -5.81 17.49
CA ASP A 361 15.80 -4.81 16.48
C ASP A 361 14.73 -4.55 15.39
N GLY A 362 13.45 -4.55 15.78
CA GLY A 362 12.30 -4.35 14.88
C GLY A 362 11.80 -5.61 14.17
N LEU A 363 12.44 -6.76 14.36
CA LEU A 363 12.01 -8.05 13.83
C LEU A 363 11.06 -8.77 14.82
N PRO A 364 9.81 -9.08 14.45
CA PRO A 364 8.96 -9.92 15.28
C PRO A 364 9.50 -11.35 15.30
N VAL A 365 9.76 -11.87 16.49
CA VAL A 365 10.31 -13.21 16.74
C VAL A 365 9.47 -13.95 17.77
N GLN A 366 9.33 -15.25 17.58
CA GLN A 366 8.70 -16.15 18.54
C GLN A 366 9.76 -16.70 19.48
N VAL A 367 9.48 -16.68 20.77
CA VAL A 367 10.33 -17.32 21.78
C VAL A 367 9.92 -18.78 21.91
N TRP A 368 10.91 -19.65 21.93
CA TRP A 368 10.76 -21.09 22.12
C TRP A 368 11.65 -21.54 23.26
N GLN A 369 11.14 -22.38 24.15
CA GLN A 369 11.85 -22.82 25.34
C GLN A 369 11.76 -24.33 25.55
N ALA A 370 12.80 -24.91 26.13
CA ALA A 370 12.79 -26.28 26.61
C ALA A 370 13.62 -26.39 27.89
N SER A 371 13.34 -27.42 28.69
CA SER A 371 14.05 -27.68 29.93
C SER A 371 14.33 -29.17 30.03
N GLU A 372 15.61 -29.54 30.12
CA GLU A 372 16.06 -30.94 30.23
C GLU A 372 16.87 -31.13 31.53
N PRO A 373 16.63 -32.22 32.29
CA PRO A 373 17.52 -32.58 33.39
C PRO A 373 18.86 -33.07 32.82
N ALA A 374 19.96 -32.42 33.22
CA ALA A 374 21.30 -32.72 32.69
C ALA A 374 22.07 -33.79 33.51
N GLY A 375 21.47 -34.29 34.60
CA GLY A 375 22.08 -35.31 35.47
C GLY A 375 22.73 -34.72 36.74
N ALA A 376 23.45 -35.58 37.46
CA ALA A 376 24.14 -35.23 38.71
C ALA A 376 25.64 -35.00 38.45
N ASP A 377 26.09 -33.74 38.50
CA ASP A 377 27.44 -33.33 38.08
C ASP A 377 28.43 -33.16 39.24
N GLY A 378 28.28 -33.91 40.33
CA GLY A 378 29.14 -33.78 41.50
C GLY A 378 29.34 -35.07 42.28
N ALA A 379 30.47 -35.14 42.99
CA ALA A 379 30.80 -36.28 43.83
C ALA A 379 29.83 -36.38 45.03
N PRO A 380 29.53 -37.60 45.53
CA PRO A 380 28.70 -37.79 46.72
C PRO A 380 29.25 -37.04 47.93
N GLU A 381 30.58 -36.95 48.04
CA GLU A 381 31.29 -36.20 49.06
C GLU A 381 32.09 -35.06 48.41
N VAL A 382 31.94 -33.83 48.93
CA VAL A 382 32.58 -32.63 48.38
C VAL A 382 33.21 -31.78 49.48
N THR A 383 34.44 -31.34 49.26
CA THR A 383 35.16 -30.45 50.17
C THR A 383 34.76 -28.98 49.97
N LEU A 384 35.00 -28.15 50.99
CA LEU A 384 34.76 -26.70 50.89
C LEU A 384 35.60 -26.06 49.77
N GLY A 385 36.83 -26.54 49.54
CA GLY A 385 37.69 -26.07 48.46
C GLY A 385 37.18 -26.46 47.07
N GLN A 386 36.63 -27.66 46.92
CA GLN A 386 35.98 -28.07 45.66
C GLN A 386 34.73 -27.23 45.39
N LEU A 387 33.88 -26.99 46.40
CA LEU A 387 32.72 -26.09 46.26
C LEU A 387 33.14 -24.69 45.84
N LEU A 388 34.21 -24.16 46.45
CA LEU A 388 34.79 -22.86 46.07
C LEU A 388 35.26 -22.83 44.61
N SER A 389 35.85 -23.91 44.12
CA SER A 389 36.27 -24.01 42.71
C SER A 389 35.07 -24.08 41.75
N MET A 390 34.00 -24.79 42.14
CA MET A 390 32.79 -24.93 41.33
C MET A 390 32.01 -23.63 41.19
N THR A 391 32.09 -22.74 42.19
CA THR A 391 31.37 -21.46 42.23
C THR A 391 32.22 -20.27 41.79
N GLY A 392 33.35 -20.52 41.09
CA GLY A 392 34.21 -19.46 40.57
C GLY A 392 34.93 -18.64 41.64
N GLY A 393 35.28 -19.27 42.77
CA GLY A 393 36.08 -18.64 43.83
C GLY A 393 35.28 -17.93 44.91
N ARG A 394 33.95 -18.08 44.96
CA ARG A 394 33.08 -17.47 46.00
C ARG A 394 32.28 -18.53 46.74
N LEU A 395 32.38 -18.58 48.07
CA LEU A 395 31.58 -19.54 48.84
C LEU A 395 30.08 -19.20 48.76
N PRO A 396 29.21 -20.22 48.58
CA PRO A 396 27.77 -20.05 48.69
C PRO A 396 27.34 -19.46 50.03
N VAL A 397 26.21 -18.74 50.01
CA VAL A 397 25.69 -18.05 51.19
C VAL A 397 25.42 -19.03 52.34
N GLY A 398 26.08 -18.79 53.48
CA GLY A 398 25.96 -19.60 54.70
C GLY A 398 26.99 -20.73 54.83
N LEU A 399 27.98 -20.81 53.93
CA LEU A 399 29.17 -21.63 54.11
C LEU A 399 30.38 -20.74 54.47
N ALA A 400 31.18 -21.17 55.44
CA ALA A 400 32.39 -20.46 55.85
C ALA A 400 33.43 -21.43 56.41
N ALA A 401 34.70 -21.25 56.05
CA ALA A 401 35.79 -22.16 56.44
C ALA A 401 35.90 -22.41 57.96
N GLY A 402 35.66 -21.37 58.78
CA GLY A 402 35.72 -21.50 60.24
C GLY A 402 34.47 -22.10 60.91
N ARG A 403 33.34 -22.25 60.18
CA ARG A 403 32.08 -22.77 60.74
C ARG A 403 31.63 -24.08 60.11
N THR A 404 31.89 -24.23 58.82
CA THR A 404 31.50 -25.39 58.01
C THR A 404 32.73 -25.87 57.24
N PRO A 405 33.67 -26.57 57.88
CA PRO A 405 34.93 -26.96 57.25
C PRO A 405 34.77 -28.05 56.17
N GLY A 406 33.63 -28.76 56.14
CA GLY A 406 33.46 -29.94 55.28
C GLY A 406 34.22 -31.17 55.82
N PRO A 407 34.27 -32.28 55.06
CA PRO A 407 33.57 -32.50 53.79
C PRO A 407 32.04 -32.60 53.96
N PHE A 408 31.30 -32.33 52.88
CA PHE A 408 29.84 -32.35 52.83
C PHE A 408 29.36 -33.52 51.98
N GLN A 409 28.23 -34.12 52.37
CA GLN A 409 27.50 -35.05 51.53
C GLN A 409 26.54 -34.27 50.63
N GLY A 410 26.69 -34.41 49.31
CA GLY A 410 26.00 -33.62 48.30
C GLY A 410 25.05 -34.46 47.45
N GLN A 411 23.80 -34.02 47.34
CA GLN A 411 22.86 -34.47 46.31
C GLN A 411 22.73 -33.39 45.24
N TRP A 412 22.99 -33.76 43.98
CA TRP A 412 23.12 -32.79 42.88
C TRP A 412 21.92 -32.86 41.95
N SER A 413 21.50 -31.69 41.49
CA SER A 413 20.48 -31.56 40.46
C SER A 413 20.88 -30.44 39.51
N THR A 414 21.01 -30.81 38.23
CA THR A 414 21.26 -29.86 37.15
C THR A 414 20.10 -29.89 36.16
N THR A 415 19.63 -28.69 35.81
CA THR A 415 18.62 -28.49 34.77
C THR A 415 19.17 -27.53 33.72
N THR A 416 19.09 -27.88 32.45
CA THR A 416 19.49 -27.03 31.33
C THR A 416 18.25 -26.45 30.66
N VAL A 417 18.19 -25.13 30.58
CA VAL A 417 17.13 -24.40 29.89
C VAL A 417 17.64 -23.92 28.54
N TYR A 418 16.94 -24.32 27.50
CA TYR A 418 17.17 -23.85 26.14
C TYR A 418 16.20 -22.71 25.83
N THR A 419 16.70 -21.63 25.26
CA THR A 419 15.86 -20.51 24.78
C THR A 419 16.28 -20.18 23.36
N VAL A 420 15.31 -20.18 22.46
CA VAL A 420 15.51 -19.91 21.03
C VAL A 420 14.55 -18.82 20.59
N LEU A 421 15.08 -17.77 19.96
CA LEU A 421 14.29 -16.75 19.29
C LEU A 421 14.35 -17.03 17.80
N ALA A 422 13.18 -17.20 17.18
CA ALA A 422 13.10 -17.58 15.77
C ALA A 422 12.00 -16.81 15.02
N GLN A 423 12.22 -16.62 13.73
CA GLN A 423 11.19 -16.15 12.79
C GLN A 423 10.94 -17.25 11.75
N GLY A 424 9.82 -17.96 11.89
CA GLY A 424 9.55 -19.18 11.13
C GLY A 424 10.57 -20.26 11.45
N ASP A 425 11.34 -20.70 10.44
CA ASP A 425 12.38 -21.73 10.60
C ASP A 425 13.79 -21.14 10.82
N SER A 426 13.92 -19.82 10.86
CA SER A 426 15.20 -19.13 10.96
C SER A 426 15.53 -18.79 12.41
N VAL A 427 16.68 -19.25 12.90
CA VAL A 427 17.13 -19.02 14.28
C VAL A 427 17.84 -17.67 14.37
N VAL A 428 17.22 -16.72 15.08
CA VAL A 428 17.76 -15.37 15.30
C VAL A 428 18.75 -15.36 16.45
N SER A 429 18.47 -16.08 17.53
CA SER A 429 19.40 -16.31 18.63
C SER A 429 19.04 -17.60 19.36
N ALA A 430 20.04 -18.27 19.93
CA ALA A 430 19.83 -19.47 20.72
C ALA A 430 20.80 -19.50 21.90
N GLN A 431 20.34 -19.99 23.04
CA GLN A 431 21.16 -20.19 24.22
C GLN A 431 20.76 -21.44 24.99
N ALA A 432 21.74 -22.08 25.62
CA ALA A 432 21.57 -23.12 26.60
C ALA A 432 22.22 -22.66 27.90
N MET A 433 21.43 -22.55 28.96
CA MET A 433 21.89 -22.16 30.28
C MET A 433 21.52 -23.22 31.30
N SER A 434 22.51 -23.83 31.93
CA SER A 434 22.30 -24.75 33.04
C SER A 434 22.20 -24.01 34.36
N ASN A 435 21.33 -24.51 35.24
CA ASN A 435 21.28 -24.13 36.64
C ASN A 435 21.62 -25.36 37.49
N ARG A 436 22.75 -25.29 38.18
CA ARG A 436 23.24 -26.38 39.04
C ARG A 436 22.92 -26.07 40.49
N THR A 437 22.25 -27.00 41.14
CA THR A 437 21.95 -26.92 42.57
C THR A 437 22.45 -28.16 43.29
N ALA A 438 22.86 -27.99 44.54
CA ALA A 438 23.20 -29.11 45.41
C ALA A 438 22.56 -28.96 46.78
N ILE A 439 22.06 -30.07 47.32
CA ILE A 439 21.64 -30.17 48.71
C ILE A 439 22.82 -30.76 49.49
N LEU A 440 23.39 -29.95 50.38
CA LEU A 440 24.55 -30.30 51.20
C LEU A 440 24.13 -30.68 52.62
N THR A 441 24.71 -31.73 53.16
CA THR A 441 24.54 -32.20 54.54
C THR A 441 25.89 -32.54 55.18
N GLY A 442 25.96 -32.56 56.51
CA GLY A 442 27.22 -32.82 57.24
C GLY A 442 28.21 -31.65 57.20
N GLY A 443 29.50 -31.91 57.44
CA GLY A 443 30.57 -30.90 57.29
C GLY A 443 30.47 -29.65 58.17
N GLY A 444 29.76 -29.73 59.30
CA GLY A 444 29.50 -28.61 60.21
C GLY A 444 28.16 -27.89 59.99
N LEU A 445 27.32 -28.36 59.06
CA LEU A 445 25.96 -27.86 58.86
C LEU A 445 24.99 -28.39 59.92
N ILE A 446 24.10 -27.52 60.42
CA ILE A 446 23.05 -27.86 61.41
C ILE A 446 21.86 -28.58 60.73
N GLY A 447 21.74 -28.47 59.40
CA GLY A 447 20.71 -29.12 58.60
C GLY A 447 21.04 -29.09 57.10
N ALA A 448 20.22 -29.75 56.30
CA ALA A 448 20.39 -29.75 54.84
C ALA A 448 20.31 -28.33 54.26
N LYS A 449 21.23 -27.99 53.36
CA LYS A 449 21.30 -26.66 52.75
C LYS A 449 21.40 -26.75 51.24
N THR A 450 20.48 -26.09 50.55
CA THR A 450 20.54 -25.93 49.09
C THR A 450 21.49 -24.80 48.72
N VAL A 451 22.41 -25.08 47.80
CA VAL A 451 23.36 -24.12 47.23
C VAL A 451 23.22 -24.08 45.71
N SER A 452 23.34 -22.88 45.12
CA SER A 452 23.45 -22.70 43.68
C SER A 452 24.92 -22.63 43.28
N LEU A 453 25.29 -23.36 42.24
CA LEU A 453 26.66 -23.57 41.80
C LEU A 453 26.94 -22.93 40.42
N GLY A 454 26.00 -22.13 39.92
CA GLY A 454 26.10 -21.50 38.61
C GLY A 454 25.84 -22.48 37.46
N GLY A 455 26.34 -22.12 36.28
CA GLY A 455 26.13 -22.86 35.02
C GLY A 455 27.22 -23.87 34.69
N LEU A 456 26.97 -24.71 33.70
CA LEU A 456 27.95 -25.71 33.22
C LEU A 456 28.95 -25.10 32.25
N THR A 457 30.10 -25.76 32.06
CA THR A 457 31.07 -25.37 31.00
C THR A 457 30.51 -25.62 29.59
N THR A 458 29.53 -26.53 29.49
CA THR A 458 28.78 -26.83 28.28
C THR A 458 27.70 -25.80 27.95
N ASP A 459 27.49 -24.79 28.81
CA ASP A 459 26.59 -23.68 28.49
C ASP A 459 27.14 -22.91 27.28
N TRP A 460 26.23 -22.56 26.36
CA TRP A 460 26.57 -21.86 25.12
C TRP A 460 25.49 -20.83 24.79
N SER A 461 25.87 -19.82 24.01
CA SER A 461 24.95 -18.86 23.44
C SER A 461 25.44 -18.39 22.08
N THR A 462 24.54 -18.01 21.20
CA THR A 462 24.90 -17.29 19.98
C THR A 462 25.56 -15.95 20.32
N SER A 463 26.44 -15.48 19.42
CA SER A 463 27.07 -14.17 19.59
C SER A 463 26.06 -13.06 19.32
N LYS A 464 25.96 -12.09 20.23
CA LYS A 464 25.05 -10.93 20.07
C LYS A 464 25.31 -10.13 18.79
N VAL A 465 26.56 -10.11 18.31
CA VAL A 465 26.92 -9.42 17.06
C VAL A 465 26.38 -10.19 15.85
N GLU A 466 26.49 -11.51 15.88
CA GLU A 466 25.95 -12.37 14.84
C GLU A 466 24.41 -12.34 14.84
N ASP A 467 23.78 -12.34 16.02
CA ASP A 467 22.32 -12.26 16.15
C ASP A 467 21.75 -11.02 15.47
N ARG A 468 22.39 -9.85 15.66
CA ARG A 468 22.03 -8.62 14.96
C ARG A 468 22.22 -8.71 13.46
N SER A 469 23.34 -9.30 13.02
CA SER A 469 23.61 -9.47 11.59
C SER A 469 22.60 -10.40 10.91
N THR A 470 22.21 -11.49 11.58
CA THR A 470 21.20 -12.44 11.10
C THR A 470 19.81 -11.81 11.10
N ALA A 471 19.44 -11.04 12.13
CA ALA A 471 18.18 -10.30 12.14
C ALA A 471 18.10 -9.31 10.97
N ALA A 472 19.18 -8.56 10.70
CA ALA A 472 19.27 -7.66 9.56
C ALA A 472 19.18 -8.39 8.21
N GLU A 473 19.83 -9.56 8.08
CA GLU A 473 19.77 -10.40 6.88
C GLU A 473 18.36 -10.98 6.64
N ILE A 474 17.65 -11.38 7.69
CA ILE A 474 16.26 -11.86 7.56
C ILE A 474 15.35 -10.73 7.09
N VAL A 475 15.51 -9.52 7.63
CA VAL A 475 14.76 -8.33 7.20
C VAL A 475 15.06 -7.97 5.75
N SER A 476 16.34 -8.00 5.31
CA SER A 476 16.70 -7.72 3.91
C SER A 476 16.15 -8.79 2.97
N ASN A 477 16.25 -10.08 3.32
CA ASN A 477 15.70 -11.18 2.54
C ASN A 477 14.16 -11.11 2.41
N GLY A 478 13.47 -10.61 3.44
CA GLY A 478 12.04 -10.33 3.39
C GLY A 478 11.68 -9.24 2.37
N ARG A 479 12.41 -8.12 2.36
CA ARG A 479 12.23 -7.05 1.37
C ARG A 479 12.52 -7.52 -0.05
N ASP A 480 13.59 -8.27 -0.24
CA ASP A 480 13.98 -8.84 -1.53
C ASP A 480 12.93 -9.77 -2.11
N ARG A 481 12.24 -10.58 -1.28
CA ARG A 481 11.12 -11.42 -1.76
C ARG A 481 9.95 -10.59 -2.30
N GLY A 482 9.57 -9.53 -1.58
CA GLY A 482 8.48 -8.64 -2.00
C GLY A 482 8.82 -7.91 -3.30
N GLU A 483 10.05 -7.41 -3.41
CA GLU A 483 10.53 -6.77 -4.63
C GLU A 483 10.61 -7.77 -5.81
N ARG A 484 11.11 -8.99 -5.58
CA ARG A 484 11.13 -10.04 -6.61
C ARG A 484 9.71 -10.44 -7.06
N GLN A 485 8.73 -10.50 -6.16
CA GLN A 485 7.34 -10.75 -6.56
C GLN A 485 6.78 -9.61 -7.41
N LEU A 486 7.14 -8.35 -7.12
CA LEU A 486 6.78 -7.21 -7.98
C LEU A 486 7.33 -7.41 -9.40
N TRP A 487 8.64 -7.61 -9.51
CA TRP A 487 9.34 -7.63 -10.80
C TRP A 487 9.10 -8.90 -11.60
N ASN A 488 8.93 -10.05 -10.96
CA ASN A 488 8.86 -11.35 -11.64
C ASN A 488 7.43 -11.83 -11.90
N VAL A 489 6.47 -11.40 -11.09
CA VAL A 489 5.10 -11.90 -11.18
C VAL A 489 4.15 -10.78 -11.58
N TRP A 490 4.09 -9.71 -10.78
CA TRP A 490 3.08 -8.67 -10.98
C TRP A 490 3.35 -7.79 -12.19
N LEU A 491 4.58 -7.31 -12.38
CA LEU A 491 4.92 -6.45 -13.50
C LEU A 491 4.73 -7.17 -14.85
N PRO A 492 5.22 -8.42 -15.07
CA PRO A 492 4.97 -9.15 -16.30
C PRO A 492 3.48 -9.43 -16.54
N LEU A 493 2.71 -9.69 -15.47
CA LEU A 493 1.27 -9.96 -15.56
C LEU A 493 0.49 -8.69 -15.98
N VAL A 494 0.83 -7.53 -15.42
CA VAL A 494 0.24 -6.24 -15.83
C VAL A 494 0.59 -5.93 -17.29
N ILE A 495 1.85 -6.11 -17.69
CA ILE A 495 2.29 -5.91 -19.08
C ILE A 495 1.55 -6.88 -20.02
N ALA A 496 1.39 -8.15 -19.63
CA ALA A 496 0.64 -9.15 -20.39
C ALA A 496 -0.86 -8.80 -20.50
N GLY A 497 -1.47 -8.30 -19.42
CA GLY A 497 -2.85 -7.81 -19.42
C GLY A 497 -3.05 -6.64 -20.38
N PHE A 498 -2.13 -5.69 -20.40
CA PHE A 498 -2.15 -4.57 -21.35
C PHE A 498 -1.94 -5.05 -22.80
N ALA A 499 -1.04 -6.02 -23.00
CA ALA A 499 -0.83 -6.64 -24.30
C ALA A 499 -2.10 -7.35 -24.81
N LEU A 500 -2.85 -8.02 -23.93
CA LEU A 500 -4.14 -8.65 -24.23
C LEU A 500 -5.19 -7.60 -24.62
N ALA A 501 -5.31 -6.51 -23.87
CA ALA A 501 -6.25 -5.44 -24.18
C ALA A 501 -5.96 -4.80 -25.55
N CYS A 502 -4.69 -4.62 -25.89
CA CYS A 502 -4.25 -4.17 -27.21
C CYS A 502 -4.59 -5.20 -28.31
N ALA A 503 -4.39 -6.49 -28.06
CA ALA A 503 -4.74 -7.57 -29.00
C ALA A 503 -6.25 -7.63 -29.25
N LEU A 504 -7.08 -7.57 -28.19
CA LEU A 504 -8.54 -7.56 -28.30
C LEU A 504 -9.04 -6.33 -29.07
N SER A 505 -8.44 -5.16 -28.81
CA SER A 505 -8.75 -3.93 -29.53
C SER A 505 -8.34 -4.00 -31.01
N ALA A 506 -7.22 -4.64 -31.31
CA ALA A 506 -6.79 -4.89 -32.69
C ALA A 506 -7.79 -5.82 -33.41
N ILE A 507 -8.20 -6.92 -32.78
CA ILE A 507 -9.20 -7.86 -33.33
C ILE A 507 -10.54 -7.16 -33.56
N ALA A 508 -10.98 -6.35 -32.60
CA ALA A 508 -12.22 -5.58 -32.72
C ALA A 508 -12.15 -4.61 -33.91
N SER A 509 -11.02 -3.92 -34.11
CA SER A 509 -10.82 -3.00 -35.24
C SER A 509 -10.85 -3.69 -36.61
N VAL A 510 -10.37 -4.92 -36.71
CA VAL A 510 -10.42 -5.71 -37.96
C VAL A 510 -11.84 -6.21 -38.25
N ARG A 511 -12.63 -6.54 -37.21
CA ARG A 511 -14.03 -6.97 -37.36
C ARG A 511 -14.93 -5.84 -37.85
N THR A 512 -14.76 -4.61 -37.36
CA THR A 512 -15.52 -3.45 -37.83
C THR A 512 -15.18 -3.08 -39.28
N ASP A 513 -13.91 -3.17 -39.68
CA ASP A 513 -13.48 -2.90 -41.06
C ASP A 513 -14.09 -3.90 -42.06
N ARG A 514 -14.10 -5.21 -41.72
CA ARG A 514 -14.77 -6.23 -42.55
C ARG A 514 -16.27 -5.97 -42.72
N ARG A 515 -16.95 -5.59 -41.64
CA ARG A 515 -18.40 -5.33 -41.65
C ARG A 515 -18.75 -4.12 -42.53
N GLN A 516 -17.92 -3.08 -42.52
CA GLN A 516 -18.09 -1.90 -43.39
C GLN A 516 -17.75 -2.18 -44.86
N ASP A 517 -16.76 -3.04 -45.13
CA ASP A 517 -16.45 -3.49 -46.50
C ASP A 517 -17.55 -4.39 -47.07
N ASP A 518 -18.18 -5.24 -46.25
CA ASP A 518 -19.32 -6.06 -46.66
C ASP A 518 -20.58 -5.22 -46.92
N GLU A 519 -20.88 -4.23 -46.07
CA GLU A 519 -21.96 -3.25 -46.30
C GLU A 519 -21.74 -2.45 -47.59
N ARG A 520 -20.50 -1.99 -47.85
CA ARG A 520 -20.16 -1.27 -49.10
C ARG A 520 -20.24 -2.12 -50.36
N LYS A 521 -20.11 -3.44 -50.26
CA LYS A 521 -20.26 -4.36 -51.41
C LYS A 521 -21.72 -4.79 -51.62
N SER A 522 -22.58 -4.56 -50.63
CA SER A 522 -24.02 -4.89 -50.68
C SER A 522 -24.90 -3.75 -51.21
N ILE A 523 -24.33 -2.54 -51.35
CA ILE A 523 -24.93 -1.35 -52.01
C ILE A 523 -24.34 -1.26 -53.41
#